data_AF-Q47VS6-F1
#
_entry.id   AF-Q47VS6-F1
#
_cell.length_a   1.000
_cell.length_b   1.000
_cell.length_c   1.000
_cell.angle_alpha   90.00
_cell.angle_beta   90.00
_cell.angle_gamma   90.00
#
_symmetry.space_group_name_H-M   'P 1'
#
loop_
_entity.id
_entity.type
_entity.pdbx_description
1 polymer ?
#
loop_
_entity_poly.entity_id
_entity_poly.type
_entity_poly.pdbx_seq_one_letter_code
_entity_poly.pdbx_strand_id
1 'polypeptide(L)'
;MAITTKKKSAKDRTKVKEQDVFVWHGVNRKGKKISGELSAKSIIELKNQLRKQGIVPSRVKKKAKPLFGLGSGDKAITPMDIAVITRQIATMLGAGVPLVQTIEMIGKGHNNGKMRMLLGDIATKLSSGIPLSDCLRDHPLYFDDLYCDLVASGEQSGALETIYDRIATYKEKGEALKSKIKKAMTYPIAVLVVAFIVTSILLIFVVPVFQEIFASFGAELPAFTLMVIAISEFMQAYWYFGLAGLYLAFFLFKRAHRNNQKLRDKVDKNILKLPVIGDLLEKAAVARYARTLSTTFAAGVPLIDALESAAGASGNAVFRDAILEVRAEVSSGMQMNLAMRNCKIFPDMVIQMVAIGEESGAVDDMLSKVANVYEQQVDDAVDGLTALLEPMIMAVLGVVIGGLIIAMYLPIFEIGKIV
;
A
#
# COMPACT_ATOMS: atom_id res chain seq x y z
N MET A 1 5.30 49.86 40.16
CA MET A 1 4.11 49.68 39.31
C MET A 1 4.52 48.95 38.04
N ALA A 2 4.26 47.65 37.96
CA ALA A 2 4.55 46.84 36.79
C ALA A 2 3.22 46.38 36.18
N ILE A 3 2.92 46.83 34.96
CA ILE A 3 1.73 46.43 34.20
C ILE A 3 2.19 45.37 33.20
N THR A 4 1.82 44.12 33.49
CA THR A 4 2.02 42.95 32.62
C THR A 4 1.07 42.99 31.42
N THR A 5 1.62 43.15 30.21
CA THR A 5 0.91 42.96 28.94
C THR A 5 0.84 41.46 28.59
N LYS A 6 -0.35 40.86 28.78
CA LYS A 6 -0.65 39.49 28.34
C LYS A 6 -0.82 39.46 26.80
N LYS A 7 0.10 38.76 26.15
CA LYS A 7 0.08 38.34 24.73
C LYS A 7 -1.17 37.47 24.46
N LYS A 8 -2.07 37.91 23.57
CA LYS A 8 -3.22 37.09 23.12
C LYS A 8 -2.72 35.89 22.31
N SER A 9 -3.13 34.69 22.73
CA SER A 9 -2.82 33.41 22.10
C SER A 9 -3.61 33.22 20.80
N ALA A 10 -2.90 32.81 19.75
CA ALA A 10 -3.42 32.36 18.46
C ALA A 10 -4.15 31.01 18.59
N LYS A 11 -5.39 31.02 19.11
CA LYS A 11 -6.20 29.80 19.26
C LYS A 11 -7.65 29.96 18.78
N ASP A 12 -7.87 30.78 17.76
CA ASP A 12 -9.17 30.88 17.10
C ASP A 12 -9.03 30.46 15.62
N ARG A 13 -8.70 29.19 15.41
CA ARG A 13 -8.93 28.52 14.13
C ARG A 13 -10.34 27.95 14.18
N THR A 14 -11.19 28.44 13.28
CA THR A 14 -12.58 28.03 13.07
C THR A 14 -12.66 26.51 12.93
N LYS A 15 -13.04 25.79 14.00
CA LYS A 15 -13.29 24.35 13.94
C LYS A 15 -14.48 24.12 13.00
N VAL A 16 -14.23 23.53 11.84
CA VAL A 16 -15.28 22.97 10.97
C VAL A 16 -16.07 21.97 11.82
N LYS A 17 -17.34 22.27 12.12
CA LYS A 17 -18.20 21.42 12.94
C LYS A 17 -18.43 20.09 12.22
N GLU A 18 -18.08 19.00 12.88
CA GLU A 18 -18.25 17.60 12.44
C GLU A 18 -19.71 17.37 11.98
N GLN A 19 -19.89 16.87 10.75
CA GLN A 19 -21.21 16.52 10.22
C GLN A 19 -21.55 15.09 10.66
N ASP A 20 -22.73 14.90 11.24
CA ASP A 20 -23.20 13.57 11.61
C ASP A 20 -23.89 12.89 10.42
N VAL A 21 -23.67 11.58 10.26
CA VAL A 21 -24.38 10.77 9.27
C VAL A 21 -25.74 10.37 9.83
N PHE A 22 -26.81 10.66 9.08
CA PHE A 22 -28.18 10.27 9.41
C PHE A 22 -28.70 9.25 8.42
N VAL A 23 -29.40 8.23 8.93
CA VAL A 23 -30.17 7.28 8.13
C VAL A 23 -31.60 7.80 8.04
N TRP A 24 -32.11 7.92 6.82
CA TRP A 24 -33.44 8.46 6.57
C TRP A 24 -34.27 7.54 5.68
N HIS A 25 -35.58 7.56 5.90
CA HIS A 25 -36.60 6.94 5.07
C HIS A 25 -37.60 8.03 4.69
N GLY A 26 -38.09 8.01 3.46
CA GLY A 26 -39.02 8.98 2.95
C GLY A 26 -39.78 8.48 1.73
N VAL A 27 -40.66 9.34 1.23
CA VAL A 27 -41.48 9.06 0.05
C VAL A 27 -41.20 10.14 -0.99
N ASN A 28 -40.91 9.73 -2.23
CA ASN A 28 -40.71 10.67 -3.32
C ASN A 28 -42.05 11.22 -3.85
N ARG A 29 -42.01 12.23 -4.73
CA ARG A 29 -43.20 12.81 -5.38
C ARG A 29 -44.13 11.80 -6.09
N LYS A 30 -43.63 10.61 -6.45
CA LYS A 30 -44.40 9.54 -7.11
C LYS A 30 -44.94 8.49 -6.13
N GLY A 31 -44.87 8.75 -4.82
CA GLY A 31 -45.35 7.80 -3.80
C GLY A 31 -44.42 6.62 -3.52
N LYS A 32 -43.23 6.54 -4.14
CA LYS A 32 -42.28 5.45 -3.93
C LYS A 32 -41.49 5.68 -2.64
N LYS A 33 -41.47 4.67 -1.77
CA LYS A 33 -40.63 4.64 -0.56
C LYS A 33 -39.17 4.54 -0.97
N ILE A 34 -38.37 5.47 -0.47
CA ILE A 34 -36.92 5.54 -0.69
C ILE A 34 -36.21 5.75 0.64
N SER A 35 -35.02 5.18 0.77
CA SER A 35 -34.19 5.27 1.96
C SER A 35 -32.75 5.53 1.56
N GLY A 36 -32.01 6.19 2.45
CA GLY A 36 -30.60 6.49 2.21
C GLY A 36 -29.89 6.98 3.46
N GLU A 37 -28.59 7.24 3.29
CA GLU A 37 -27.75 7.86 4.30
C GLU A 37 -27.31 9.23 3.79
N LEU A 38 -27.34 10.25 4.64
CA LEU A 38 -26.91 11.59 4.26
C LEU A 38 -26.33 12.33 5.47
N SER A 39 -25.28 13.10 5.24
CA SER A 39 -24.57 13.82 6.29
C SER A 39 -25.18 15.21 6.47
N ALA A 40 -25.47 15.60 7.71
CA ALA A 40 -26.01 16.92 8.02
C ALA A 40 -25.49 17.39 9.40
N LYS A 41 -25.57 18.70 9.69
CA LYS A 41 -25.22 19.23 11.01
C LYS A 41 -26.36 19.06 12.01
N SER A 42 -27.59 18.86 11.53
CA SER A 42 -28.77 18.59 12.36
C SER A 42 -29.85 17.80 11.63
N ILE A 43 -30.74 17.17 12.39
CA ILE A 43 -31.94 16.51 11.86
C ILE A 43 -32.81 17.51 11.06
N ILE A 44 -32.85 18.78 11.49
CA ILE A 44 -33.63 19.84 10.85
C ILE A 44 -33.06 20.17 9.46
N GLU A 45 -31.73 20.35 9.38
CA GLU A 45 -31.03 20.58 8.12
C GLU A 45 -31.23 19.43 7.14
N LEU A 46 -31.13 18.18 7.63
CA LEU A 46 -31.38 17.00 6.80
C LEU A 46 -32.82 16.98 6.26
N LYS A 47 -33.82 17.21 7.11
CA LYS A 47 -35.24 17.25 6.68
C LYS A 47 -35.47 18.32 5.62
N ASN A 48 -34.84 19.48 5.76
CA ASN A 48 -34.94 20.56 4.79
C ASN A 48 -34.25 20.20 3.46
N GLN A 49 -33.09 19.53 3.50
CA GLN A 49 -32.39 19.05 2.32
C GLN A 49 -33.19 17.98 1.57
N LEU A 50 -33.81 17.03 2.28
CA LEU A 50 -34.69 16.01 1.69
C LEU A 50 -35.95 16.63 1.07
N ARG A 51 -36.56 17.62 1.73
CA ARG A 51 -37.71 18.35 1.17
C ARG A 51 -37.35 19.10 -0.12
N LYS A 52 -36.17 19.75 -0.18
CA LYS A 52 -35.65 20.38 -1.41
C LYS A 52 -35.47 19.39 -2.56
N GLN A 53 -35.16 18.13 -2.25
CA GLN A 53 -35.05 17.05 -3.24
C GLN A 53 -36.41 16.42 -3.60
N GLY A 54 -37.53 16.96 -3.11
CA GLY A 54 -38.87 16.43 -3.37
C GLY A 54 -39.17 15.13 -2.61
N ILE A 55 -38.48 14.91 -1.48
CA ILE A 55 -38.64 13.74 -0.62
C ILE A 55 -39.29 14.17 0.68
N VAL A 56 -40.42 13.54 1.03
CA VAL A 56 -41.08 13.75 2.32
C VAL A 56 -40.48 12.74 3.33
N PRO A 57 -39.70 13.19 4.33
CA PRO A 57 -39.05 12.29 5.27
C PRO A 57 -40.06 11.71 6.28
N SER A 58 -40.12 10.38 6.39
CA SER A 58 -40.97 9.67 7.35
C SER A 58 -40.23 9.29 8.63
N ARG A 59 -38.97 8.85 8.53
CA ARG A 59 -38.12 8.50 9.68
C ARG A 59 -36.71 9.01 9.44
N VAL A 60 -36.19 9.80 10.36
CA VAL A 60 -34.79 10.27 10.36
C VAL A 60 -34.17 9.89 11.69
N LYS A 61 -33.08 9.13 11.67
CA LYS A 61 -32.33 8.75 12.87
C LYS A 61 -30.85 9.01 12.67
N LYS A 62 -30.17 9.49 13.71
CA LYS A 62 -28.70 9.57 13.72
C LYS A 62 -28.15 8.15 13.62
N LYS A 63 -27.19 7.91 12.73
CA LYS A 63 -26.55 6.60 12.62
C LYS A 63 -25.80 6.35 13.93
N ALA A 64 -26.12 5.24 14.61
CA ALA A 64 -25.47 4.90 15.87
C ALA A 64 -23.99 4.65 15.61
N LYS A 65 -23.10 5.34 16.35
CA LYS A 65 -21.67 5.03 16.36
C LYS A 65 -21.51 3.68 17.09
N PRO A 66 -20.91 2.64 16.49
CA PRO A 66 -20.70 1.36 17.15
C PRO A 66 -19.79 1.54 18.37
N LEU A 67 -20.16 0.94 19.51
CA LEU A 67 -19.36 0.99 20.75
C LEU A 67 -18.01 0.28 20.63
N PHE A 68 -17.86 -0.63 19.66
CA PHE A 68 -16.60 -1.27 19.30
C PHE A 68 -16.16 -0.79 17.91
N GLY A 69 -14.95 -0.24 17.81
CA GLY A 69 -14.40 0.45 16.64
C GLY A 69 -14.23 -0.38 15.35
N LEU A 70 -14.89 -1.52 15.20
CA LEU A 70 -14.95 -2.28 13.95
C LEU A 70 -16.29 -2.00 13.27
N GLY A 71 -16.33 -1.02 12.36
CA GLY A 71 -17.29 -1.07 11.24
C GLY A 71 -18.07 0.19 10.88
N SER A 72 -18.03 1.30 11.62
CA SER A 72 -18.75 2.52 11.20
C SER A 72 -18.09 3.85 11.58
N GLY A 73 -16.79 3.84 11.87
CA GLY A 73 -15.98 5.05 11.78
C GLY A 73 -15.60 5.30 10.32
N ASP A 74 -15.54 6.57 9.90
CA ASP A 74 -15.03 6.93 8.58
C ASP A 74 -13.69 6.23 8.31
N LYS A 75 -13.64 5.48 7.20
CA LYS A 75 -12.44 4.71 6.80
C LYS A 75 -11.24 5.64 6.73
N ALA A 76 -10.05 5.15 7.08
CA ALA A 76 -8.83 5.91 6.82
C ALA A 76 -8.72 6.18 5.31
N ILE A 77 -8.27 7.38 4.94
CA ILE A 77 -8.00 7.73 3.55
C ILE A 77 -6.82 6.86 3.08
N THR A 78 -7.04 6.12 2.01
CA THR A 78 -6.02 5.25 1.42
C THR A 78 -5.32 5.95 0.24
N PRO A 79 -4.10 5.54 -0.13
CA PRO A 79 -3.43 6.07 -1.32
C PRO A 79 -4.24 5.89 -2.62
N MET A 80 -5.00 4.79 -2.73
CA MET A 80 -5.91 4.57 -3.86
C MET A 80 -7.06 5.59 -3.89
N ASP A 81 -7.59 5.99 -2.74
CA ASP A 81 -8.60 7.06 -2.69
C ASP A 81 -8.02 8.37 -3.24
N ILE A 82 -6.75 8.69 -2.93
CA ILE A 82 -6.05 9.86 -3.48
C ILE A 82 -5.86 9.74 -5.01
N ALA A 83 -5.49 8.57 -5.53
CA ALA A 83 -5.39 8.34 -6.97
C ALA A 83 -6.74 8.59 -7.68
N VAL A 84 -7.84 8.06 -7.12
CA VAL A 84 -9.18 8.20 -7.70
C VAL A 84 -9.67 9.65 -7.68
N ILE A 85 -9.49 10.39 -6.57
CA ILE A 85 -9.89 11.81 -6.55
C ILE A 85 -9.03 12.64 -7.52
N THR A 86 -7.75 12.31 -7.68
CA THR A 86 -6.86 13.02 -8.61
C THR A 86 -7.36 12.85 -10.04
N ARG A 87 -7.74 11.62 -10.42
CA ARG A 87 -8.37 11.33 -11.71
C ARG A 87 -9.69 12.06 -11.89
N GLN A 88 -10.55 12.09 -10.87
CA GLN A 88 -11.82 12.81 -10.92
C GLN A 88 -11.62 14.33 -11.11
N ILE A 89 -10.60 14.91 -10.47
CA ILE A 89 -10.22 16.31 -10.67
C ILE A 89 -9.78 16.51 -12.12
N ALA A 90 -8.87 15.68 -12.64
CA ALA A 90 -8.42 15.75 -14.03
C ALA A 90 -9.59 15.71 -15.02
N THR A 91 -10.52 14.75 -14.85
CA THR A 91 -11.68 14.60 -15.73
C THR A 91 -12.62 15.80 -15.69
N MET A 92 -12.87 16.38 -14.51
CA MET A 92 -13.76 17.54 -14.41
C MET A 92 -13.11 18.83 -14.91
N LEU A 93 -11.81 19.01 -14.65
CA LEU A 93 -11.04 20.12 -15.22
C LEU A 93 -11.04 20.04 -16.76
N GLY A 94 -10.82 18.86 -17.34
CA GLY A 94 -10.89 18.67 -18.79
C GLY A 94 -12.29 18.80 -19.39
N ALA A 95 -13.34 18.65 -18.57
CA ALA A 95 -14.70 19.02 -18.96
C ALA A 95 -14.99 20.52 -18.82
N GLY A 96 -14.00 21.34 -18.47
CA GLY A 96 -14.13 22.79 -18.30
C GLY A 96 -14.79 23.22 -16.98
N VAL A 97 -14.94 22.32 -16.01
CA VAL A 97 -15.53 22.66 -14.71
C VAL A 97 -14.51 23.43 -13.86
N PRO A 98 -14.84 24.62 -13.31
CA PRO A 98 -13.92 25.40 -12.49
C PRO A 98 -13.36 24.60 -11.31
N LEU A 99 -12.07 24.79 -10.99
CA LEU A 99 -11.35 24.01 -9.98
C LEU A 99 -12.05 24.01 -8.60
N VAL A 100 -12.50 25.16 -8.12
CA VAL A 100 -13.21 25.27 -6.83
C VAL A 100 -14.47 24.39 -6.83
N GLN A 101 -15.26 24.47 -7.90
CA GLN A 101 -16.49 23.69 -8.07
C GLN A 101 -16.18 22.19 -8.17
N THR A 102 -15.11 21.83 -8.88
CA THR A 102 -14.62 20.46 -9.00
C THR A 102 -14.30 19.86 -7.61
N ILE A 103 -13.49 20.54 -6.79
CA ILE A 103 -13.15 20.06 -5.45
C ILE A 103 -14.41 19.95 -4.56
N GLU A 104 -15.32 20.92 -4.62
CA GLU A 104 -16.57 20.87 -3.86
C GLU A 104 -17.48 19.70 -4.25
N MET A 105 -17.63 19.43 -5.55
CA MET A 105 -18.49 18.37 -6.07
C MET A 105 -17.97 16.99 -5.65
N ILE A 106 -16.66 16.77 -5.76
CA ILE A 106 -16.02 15.52 -5.31
C ILE A 106 -16.16 15.39 -3.79
N GLY A 107 -15.86 16.45 -3.04
CA GLY A 107 -15.95 16.46 -1.59
C GLY A 107 -17.36 16.15 -1.07
N LYS A 108 -18.39 16.76 -1.65
CA LYS A 108 -19.80 16.52 -1.28
C LYS A 108 -20.28 15.11 -1.66
N GLY A 109 -19.80 14.58 -2.79
CA GLY A 109 -20.20 13.27 -3.32
C GLY A 109 -19.48 12.07 -2.72
N HIS A 110 -18.38 12.26 -1.96
CA HIS A 110 -17.55 11.16 -1.49
C HIS A 110 -18.23 10.33 -0.38
N ASN A 111 -18.03 9.01 -0.36
CA ASN A 111 -18.65 8.11 0.64
C ASN A 111 -17.95 8.13 2.02
N ASN A 112 -16.67 8.48 2.05
CA ASN A 112 -15.86 8.58 3.26
C ASN A 112 -15.88 9.99 3.84
N GLY A 113 -16.37 10.18 5.08
CA GLY A 113 -16.46 11.49 5.72
C GLY A 113 -15.11 12.17 6.00
N LYS A 114 -14.02 11.40 6.22
CA LYS A 114 -12.67 11.98 6.33
C LYS A 114 -12.23 12.66 5.02
N MET A 115 -12.57 12.05 3.88
CA MET A 115 -12.29 12.65 2.58
C MET A 115 -13.15 13.89 2.34
N ARG A 116 -14.43 13.88 2.75
CA ARG A 116 -15.29 15.07 2.66
C ARG A 116 -14.71 16.24 3.47
N MET A 117 -14.18 15.96 4.67
CA MET A 117 -13.54 16.97 5.50
C MET A 117 -12.25 17.50 4.85
N LEU A 118 -11.40 16.62 4.33
CA LEU A 118 -10.17 17.00 3.63
C LEU A 118 -10.47 17.92 2.44
N LEU A 119 -11.32 17.47 1.52
CA LEU A 119 -11.68 18.25 0.32
C LEU A 119 -12.49 19.50 0.67
N GLY A 120 -13.29 19.47 1.74
CA GLY A 120 -14.01 20.63 2.24
C GLY A 120 -13.08 21.72 2.80
N ASP A 121 -12.02 21.33 3.51
CA ASP A 121 -10.98 22.27 3.97
C ASP A 121 -10.25 22.89 2.78
N ILE A 122 -9.82 22.07 1.82
CA ILE A 122 -9.16 22.53 0.59
C ILE A 122 -10.07 23.48 -0.20
N ALA A 123 -11.34 23.11 -0.42
CA ALA A 123 -12.30 23.97 -1.13
C ALA A 123 -12.52 25.31 -0.44
N THR A 124 -12.58 25.32 0.90
CA THR A 124 -12.79 26.55 1.67
C THR A 124 -11.59 27.49 1.53
N LYS A 125 -10.37 26.96 1.61
CA LYS A 125 -9.13 27.74 1.46
C LYS A 125 -8.95 28.24 0.03
N LEU A 126 -9.18 27.38 -0.95
CA LEU A 126 -9.12 27.76 -2.36
C LEU A 126 -10.13 28.87 -2.70
N SER A 127 -11.36 28.78 -2.16
CA SER A 127 -12.38 29.82 -2.31
C SER A 127 -11.99 31.15 -1.64
N SER A 128 -11.07 31.12 -0.68
CA SER A 128 -10.53 32.34 -0.05
C SER A 128 -9.36 32.97 -0.81
N GLY A 129 -8.95 32.36 -1.94
CA GLY A 129 -7.88 32.88 -2.80
C GLY A 129 -6.48 32.34 -2.49
N ILE A 130 -6.37 31.32 -1.63
CA ILE A 130 -5.08 30.63 -1.38
C ILE A 130 -4.80 29.70 -2.58
N PRO A 131 -3.59 29.69 -3.16
CA PRO A 131 -3.21 28.75 -4.21
C PRO A 131 -3.49 27.29 -3.83
N LEU A 132 -3.89 26.46 -4.79
CA LEU A 132 -4.21 25.05 -4.55
C LEU A 132 -2.99 24.31 -4.01
N SER A 133 -1.82 24.56 -4.60
CA SER A 133 -0.54 23.98 -4.17
C SER A 133 -0.30 24.20 -2.66
N ASP A 134 -0.50 25.41 -2.15
CA ASP A 134 -0.37 25.72 -0.72
C ASP A 134 -1.44 25.04 0.13
N CYS A 135 -2.69 24.99 -0.38
CA CYS A 135 -3.76 24.27 0.30
C CYS A 135 -3.46 22.78 0.46
N LEU A 136 -2.78 22.17 -0.51
CA LEU A 136 -2.39 20.75 -0.49
C LEU A 136 -1.21 20.51 0.46
N ARG A 137 -0.24 21.43 0.53
CA ARG A 137 0.92 21.34 1.43
C ARG A 137 0.55 21.32 2.92
N ASP A 138 -0.62 21.88 3.28
CA ASP A 138 -1.17 21.75 4.64
C ASP A 138 -1.51 20.29 5.01
N HIS A 139 -1.55 19.39 4.05
CA HIS A 139 -1.92 17.98 4.20
C HIS A 139 -0.83 17.01 3.69
N PRO A 140 0.40 17.07 4.24
CA PRO A 140 1.57 16.32 3.74
C PRO A 140 1.45 14.79 3.90
N LEU A 141 0.46 14.33 4.69
CA LEU A 141 0.16 12.91 4.82
C LEU A 141 -0.44 12.32 3.53
N TYR A 142 -1.10 13.15 2.72
CA TYR A 142 -1.86 12.72 1.54
C TYR A 142 -1.26 13.21 0.24
N PHE A 143 -0.65 14.40 0.26
CA PHE A 143 0.00 15.02 -0.88
C PHE A 143 1.48 15.18 -0.58
N ASP A 144 2.32 14.52 -1.38
CA ASP A 144 3.78 14.65 -1.27
C ASP A 144 4.25 15.96 -1.93
N ASP A 145 5.52 16.32 -1.71
CA ASP A 145 6.08 17.56 -2.23
C ASP A 145 6.01 17.63 -3.76
N LEU A 146 6.35 16.54 -4.45
CA LEU A 146 6.21 16.41 -5.90
C LEU A 146 4.79 16.72 -6.39
N TYR A 147 3.76 16.15 -5.76
CA TYR A 147 2.37 16.42 -6.11
C TYR A 147 2.09 17.92 -6.00
N CYS A 148 2.54 18.55 -4.91
CA CYS A 148 2.33 19.98 -4.68
C CYS A 148 3.11 20.85 -5.68
N ASP A 149 4.34 20.48 -6.01
CA ASP A 149 5.21 21.19 -6.97
C ASP A 149 4.64 21.11 -8.40
N LEU A 150 4.17 19.94 -8.80
CA LEU A 150 3.49 19.73 -10.08
C LEU A 150 2.25 20.60 -10.19
N VAL A 151 1.40 20.58 -9.16
CA VAL A 151 0.20 21.43 -9.10
C VAL A 151 0.59 22.91 -9.17
N ALA A 152 1.61 23.35 -8.43
CA ALA A 152 2.07 24.74 -8.45
C ALA A 152 2.49 25.18 -9.86
N SER A 153 3.27 24.35 -10.56
CA SER A 153 3.64 24.58 -11.97
C SER A 153 2.41 24.65 -12.88
N GLY A 154 1.44 23.76 -12.69
CA GLY A 154 0.18 23.74 -13.43
C GLY A 154 -0.68 24.99 -13.18
N GLU A 155 -0.73 25.49 -11.94
CA GLU A 155 -1.41 26.74 -11.58
C GLU A 155 -0.75 27.94 -12.26
N GLN A 156 0.58 28.03 -12.21
CA GLN A 156 1.32 29.15 -12.76
C GLN A 156 1.28 29.20 -14.30
N SER A 157 1.30 28.03 -14.94
CA SER A 157 1.24 27.89 -16.41
C SER A 157 -0.20 27.89 -16.97
N GLY A 158 -1.21 27.81 -16.10
CA GLY A 158 -2.61 27.63 -16.53
C GLY A 158 -2.92 26.26 -17.12
N ALA A 159 -2.00 25.29 -17.04
CA ALA A 159 -2.12 23.95 -17.61
C ALA A 159 -2.55 22.89 -16.57
N LEU A 160 -3.36 23.29 -15.57
CA LEU A 160 -3.80 22.42 -14.48
C LEU A 160 -4.45 21.12 -14.97
N GLU A 161 -5.24 21.15 -16.04
CA GLU A 161 -5.88 19.96 -16.62
C GLU A 161 -4.83 18.90 -16.99
N THR A 162 -3.85 19.27 -17.82
CA THR A 162 -2.81 18.37 -18.30
C THR A 162 -1.94 17.86 -17.16
N ILE A 163 -1.63 18.72 -16.18
CA ILE A 163 -0.86 18.33 -15.00
C ILE A 163 -1.64 17.33 -14.15
N TYR A 164 -2.91 17.57 -13.86
CA TYR A 164 -3.73 16.64 -13.09
C TYR A 164 -3.91 15.30 -13.80
N ASP A 165 -4.02 15.28 -15.13
CA ASP A 165 -4.07 14.03 -15.91
C ASP A 165 -2.79 13.20 -15.76
N ARG A 166 -1.63 13.86 -15.78
CA ARG A 166 -0.32 13.23 -15.57
C ARG A 166 -0.18 12.71 -14.14
N ILE A 167 -0.52 13.51 -13.14
CA ILE A 167 -0.47 13.09 -11.72
C ILE A 167 -1.43 11.92 -11.49
N ALA A 168 -2.64 11.95 -12.06
CA ALA A 168 -3.61 10.88 -11.94
C ALA A 168 -3.06 9.57 -12.51
N THR A 169 -2.50 9.62 -13.72
CA THR A 169 -1.87 8.47 -14.37
C THR A 169 -0.72 7.90 -13.54
N TYR A 170 0.13 8.77 -13.00
CA TYR A 170 1.22 8.38 -12.10
C TYR A 170 0.70 7.64 -10.85
N LYS A 171 -0.27 8.23 -10.13
CA LYS A 171 -0.82 7.65 -8.90
C LYS A 171 -1.57 6.34 -9.16
N GLU A 172 -2.35 6.26 -10.25
CA GLU A 172 -3.09 5.05 -10.64
C GLU A 172 -2.15 3.89 -10.98
N LYS A 173 -1.14 4.13 -11.83
CA LYS A 173 -0.15 3.11 -12.21
C LYS A 173 0.67 2.66 -11.01
N GLY A 174 1.12 3.60 -10.17
CA GLY A 174 1.87 3.31 -8.95
C GLY A 174 1.09 2.43 -7.97
N GLU A 175 -0.17 2.77 -7.67
CA GLU A 175 -1.02 1.96 -6.78
C GLU A 175 -1.46 0.64 -7.41
N ALA A 176 -1.69 0.59 -8.73
CA ALA A 176 -1.96 -0.67 -9.44
C ALA A 176 -0.79 -1.65 -9.32
N LEU A 177 0.44 -1.20 -9.58
CA LEU A 177 1.66 -2.01 -9.45
C LEU A 177 1.86 -2.50 -8.02
N LYS A 178 1.71 -1.60 -7.03
CA LYS A 178 1.81 -1.94 -5.60
C LYS A 178 0.75 -2.95 -5.17
N SER A 179 -0.50 -2.76 -5.63
CA SER A 179 -1.60 -3.69 -5.38
C SER A 179 -1.31 -5.06 -5.97
N LYS A 180 -0.76 -5.10 -7.18
CA LYS A 180 -0.38 -6.35 -7.86
C LYS A 180 0.68 -7.12 -7.09
N ILE A 181 1.77 -6.45 -6.71
CA ILE A 181 2.84 -7.06 -5.89
C ILE A 181 2.29 -7.55 -4.55
N LYS A 182 1.44 -6.75 -3.89
CA LYS A 182 0.83 -7.14 -2.61
C LYS A 182 -0.05 -8.39 -2.77
N LYS A 183 -0.86 -8.46 -3.83
CA LYS A 183 -1.71 -9.62 -4.13
C LYS A 183 -0.87 -10.87 -4.43
N ALA A 184 0.18 -10.72 -5.24
CA ALA A 184 1.13 -11.79 -5.55
C ALA A 184 1.76 -12.39 -4.30
N MET A 185 2.10 -11.55 -3.31
CA MET A 185 2.67 -12.00 -2.03
C MET A 185 1.65 -12.58 -1.05
N THR A 186 0.36 -12.29 -1.22
CA THR A 186 -0.67 -12.72 -0.27
C THR A 186 -0.87 -14.24 -0.30
N TYR A 187 -0.85 -14.84 -1.49
CA TYR A 187 -1.01 -16.29 -1.67
C TYR A 187 0.10 -17.11 -0.98
N PRO A 188 1.41 -16.90 -1.25
CA PRO A 188 2.48 -17.64 -0.57
C PRO A 188 2.42 -17.51 0.95
N ILE A 189 2.17 -16.30 1.46
CA ILE A 189 2.08 -16.08 2.91
C ILE A 189 0.89 -16.85 3.48
N ALA A 190 -0.27 -16.81 2.83
CA ALA A 190 -1.46 -17.52 3.29
C ALA A 190 -1.22 -19.04 3.35
N VAL A 191 -0.63 -19.62 2.31
CA VAL A 191 -0.35 -21.06 2.30
C VAL A 191 0.69 -21.46 3.35
N LEU A 192 1.78 -20.70 3.51
CA LEU A 192 2.77 -20.97 4.55
C LEU A 192 2.16 -20.90 5.96
N VAL A 193 1.26 -19.94 6.20
CA VAL A 193 0.52 -19.84 7.47
C VAL A 193 -0.38 -21.07 7.67
N VAL A 194 -1.13 -21.48 6.65
CA VAL A 194 -1.99 -22.68 6.74
C VAL A 194 -1.16 -23.94 6.96
N ALA A 195 -0.08 -24.14 6.21
CA ALA A 195 0.83 -25.27 6.37
C ALA A 195 1.42 -25.30 7.79
N PHE A 196 1.89 -24.17 8.30
CA PHE A 196 2.40 -24.05 9.66
C PHE A 196 1.33 -24.40 10.72
N ILE A 197 0.10 -23.93 10.54
CA ILE A 197 -1.02 -24.27 11.44
C ILE A 197 -1.31 -25.77 11.41
N VAL A 198 -1.43 -26.38 10.22
CA VAL A 198 -1.71 -27.81 10.08
C VAL A 198 -0.60 -28.65 10.71
N THR A 199 0.66 -28.34 10.41
CA THR A 199 1.82 -29.03 11.03
C THR A 199 1.82 -28.87 12.55
N SER A 200 1.52 -27.67 13.05
CA SER A 200 1.45 -27.44 14.50
C SER A 200 0.36 -28.27 15.17
N ILE A 201 -0.82 -28.38 14.54
CA ILE A 201 -1.93 -29.23 15.05
C ILE A 201 -1.51 -30.70 15.09
N LEU A 202 -0.89 -31.21 14.01
CA LEU A 202 -0.42 -32.59 13.97
C LEU A 202 0.61 -32.88 15.07
N LEU A 203 1.58 -31.99 15.25
CA LEU A 203 2.59 -32.14 16.29
C LEU A 203 1.98 -32.05 17.69
N ILE A 204 1.07 -31.11 17.97
CA ILE A 204 0.53 -30.88 19.32
C ILE A 204 -0.49 -31.95 19.72
N PHE A 205 -1.30 -32.45 18.78
CA PHE A 205 -2.42 -33.35 19.10
C PHE A 205 -2.23 -34.79 18.62
N VAL A 206 -1.67 -34.99 17.42
CA VAL A 206 -1.66 -36.33 16.79
C VAL A 206 -0.44 -37.13 17.23
N VAL A 207 0.75 -36.53 17.24
CA VAL A 207 1.98 -37.20 17.67
C VAL A 207 1.90 -37.75 19.11
N PRO A 208 1.45 -37.01 20.14
CA PRO A 208 1.38 -37.55 21.50
C PRO A 208 0.42 -38.73 21.66
N VAL A 209 -0.70 -38.75 20.93
CA VAL A 209 -1.62 -39.91 20.94
C VAL A 209 -0.90 -41.18 20.48
N PHE A 210 -0.04 -41.07 19.47
CA PHE A 210 0.75 -42.20 19.01
C PHE A 210 1.90 -42.55 19.95
N GLN A 211 2.53 -41.57 20.59
CA GLN A 211 3.53 -41.81 21.64
C GLN A 211 2.96 -42.65 22.79
N GLU A 212 1.75 -42.34 23.27
CA GLU A 212 1.07 -43.12 24.32
C GLU A 212 0.81 -44.57 23.88
N ILE A 213 0.35 -44.75 22.64
CA ILE A 213 0.13 -46.07 22.06
C ILE A 213 1.46 -46.86 22.05
N PHE A 214 2.56 -46.27 21.57
CA PHE A 214 3.85 -46.96 21.49
C PHE A 214 4.51 -47.22 22.84
N ALA A 215 4.34 -46.34 23.82
CA ALA A 215 4.82 -46.55 25.18
C ALA A 215 4.23 -47.84 25.81
N SER A 216 3.03 -48.25 25.40
CA SER A 216 2.40 -49.48 25.87
C SER A 216 2.99 -50.78 25.31
N PHE A 217 3.76 -50.72 24.21
CA PHE A 217 4.36 -51.89 23.56
C PHE A 217 5.75 -52.27 24.10
N GLY A 218 6.38 -51.43 24.93
CA GLY A 218 7.65 -51.74 25.60
C GLY A 218 8.87 -51.89 24.66
N ALA A 219 8.75 -51.48 23.39
CA ALA A 219 9.84 -51.51 22.41
C ALA A 219 10.57 -50.17 22.35
N GLU A 220 11.88 -50.20 22.07
CA GLU A 220 12.67 -48.98 21.85
C GLU A 220 12.21 -48.29 20.56
N LEU A 221 11.92 -47.00 20.65
CA LEU A 221 11.47 -46.22 19.50
C LEU A 221 12.67 -45.85 18.61
N PRO A 222 12.51 -45.90 17.27
CA PRO A 222 13.54 -45.45 16.34
C PRO A 222 13.95 -43.99 16.55
N ALA A 223 15.22 -43.67 16.27
CA ALA A 223 15.77 -42.32 16.46
C ALA A 223 14.98 -41.21 15.73
N PHE A 224 14.47 -41.49 14.53
CA PHE A 224 13.65 -40.54 13.77
C PHE A 224 12.30 -40.26 14.44
N THR A 225 11.65 -41.28 15.00
CA THR A 225 10.41 -41.15 15.78
C THR A 225 10.65 -40.36 17.06
N LEU A 226 11.75 -40.64 17.77
CA LEU A 226 12.14 -39.90 18.98
C LEU A 226 12.40 -38.41 18.70
N MET A 227 13.03 -38.08 17.57
CA MET A 227 13.22 -36.68 17.16
C MET A 227 11.88 -35.95 16.96
N VAL A 228 10.93 -36.59 16.28
CA VAL A 228 9.59 -36.01 16.03
C VAL A 228 8.81 -35.86 17.35
N ILE A 229 8.89 -36.83 18.25
CA ILE A 229 8.30 -36.76 19.59
C ILE A 229 8.92 -35.61 20.38
N ALA A 230 10.25 -35.46 20.39
CA ALA A 230 10.90 -34.35 21.10
C ALA A 230 10.47 -32.97 20.58
N ILE A 231 10.31 -32.82 19.26
CA ILE A 231 9.77 -31.59 18.65
C ILE A 231 8.31 -31.37 19.10
N SER A 232 7.50 -32.43 19.13
CA SER A 232 6.12 -32.39 19.60
C SER A 232 6.02 -31.98 21.07
N GLU A 233 6.81 -32.59 21.96
CA GLU A 233 6.84 -32.26 23.39
C GLU A 233 7.26 -30.80 23.62
N PHE A 234 8.28 -30.32 22.90
CA PHE A 234 8.67 -28.91 22.93
C PHE A 234 7.52 -27.99 22.47
N MET A 235 6.84 -28.35 21.38
CA MET A 235 5.69 -27.61 20.87
C MET A 235 4.53 -27.60 21.88
N GLN A 236 4.17 -28.74 22.47
CA GLN A 236 3.10 -28.83 23.47
C GLN A 236 3.41 -27.98 24.72
N ALA A 237 4.65 -28.04 25.22
CA ALA A 237 5.05 -27.32 26.41
C ALA A 237 5.17 -25.80 26.20
N TYR A 238 5.63 -25.36 25.02
CA TYR A 238 6.02 -23.95 24.79
C TYR A 238 5.30 -23.24 23.64
N TRP A 239 4.26 -23.80 23.01
CA TRP A 239 3.61 -23.15 21.85
C TRP A 239 3.10 -21.73 22.14
N TYR A 240 2.59 -21.46 23.35
CA TYR A 240 2.13 -20.13 23.76
C TYR A 240 3.30 -19.13 23.93
N PHE A 241 4.45 -19.59 24.45
CA PHE A 241 5.68 -18.80 24.43
C PHE A 241 6.22 -18.58 23.02
N GLY A 242 6.09 -19.57 22.13
CA GLY A 242 6.43 -19.46 20.71
C GLY A 242 5.58 -18.40 19.99
N LEU A 243 4.26 -18.40 20.20
CA LEU A 243 3.36 -17.38 19.66
C LEU A 243 3.64 -15.99 20.25
N ALA A 244 3.84 -15.90 21.57
CA ALA A 244 4.21 -14.65 22.22
C ALA A 244 5.56 -14.12 21.71
N GLY A 245 6.53 -15.01 21.51
CA GLY A 245 7.85 -14.71 20.93
C GLY A 245 7.76 -14.24 19.49
N LEU A 246 6.97 -14.91 18.64
CA LEU A 246 6.71 -14.48 17.26
C LEU A 246 6.04 -13.11 17.20
N TYR A 247 5.03 -12.89 18.05
CA TYR A 247 4.36 -11.60 18.14
C TYR A 247 5.32 -10.48 18.58
N LEU A 248 6.13 -10.74 19.62
CA LEU A 248 7.11 -9.79 20.13
C LEU A 248 8.21 -9.51 19.11
N ALA A 249 8.74 -10.55 18.46
CA ALA A 249 9.72 -10.44 17.39
C ALA A 249 9.17 -9.61 16.21
N PHE A 250 7.94 -9.89 15.78
CA PHE A 250 7.27 -9.12 14.72
C PHE A 250 7.09 -7.65 15.13
N PHE A 251 6.65 -7.38 16.37
CA PHE A 251 6.45 -6.03 16.87
C PHE A 251 7.77 -5.25 17.00
N LEU A 252 8.80 -5.87 17.57
CA LEU A 252 10.14 -5.28 17.71
C LEU A 252 10.78 -5.05 16.35
N PHE A 253 10.69 -6.02 15.44
CA PHE A 253 11.17 -5.88 14.06
C PHE A 253 10.46 -4.73 13.35
N LYS A 254 9.13 -4.67 13.40
CA LYS A 254 8.34 -3.58 12.79
C LYS A 254 8.72 -2.21 13.37
N ARG A 255 8.92 -2.13 14.69
CA ARG A 255 9.34 -0.89 15.36
C ARG A 255 10.76 -0.49 14.97
N ALA A 256 11.70 -1.43 14.99
CA ALA A 256 13.08 -1.20 14.62
C ALA A 256 13.21 -0.81 13.13
N HIS A 257 12.50 -1.49 12.24
CA HIS A 257 12.47 -1.22 10.81
C HIS A 257 11.88 0.16 10.48
N ARG A 258 10.87 0.61 11.24
CA ARG A 258 10.30 1.94 11.09
C ARG A 258 11.22 3.04 11.61
N ASN A 259 11.93 2.81 12.72
CA ASN A 259 12.73 3.82 13.39
C ASN A 259 14.17 3.92 12.88
N ASN A 260 14.74 2.86 12.31
CA ASN A 260 16.15 2.81 11.92
C ASN A 260 16.29 2.67 10.40
N GLN A 261 16.70 3.76 9.74
CA GLN A 261 16.94 3.79 8.29
C GLN A 261 18.04 2.81 7.86
N LYS A 262 19.13 2.67 8.63
CA LYS A 262 20.21 1.72 8.31
C LYS A 262 19.73 0.27 8.33
N LEU A 263 18.79 -0.06 9.22
CA LEU A 263 18.21 -1.41 9.27
C LEU A 263 17.31 -1.65 8.05
N ARG A 264 16.45 -0.67 7.71
CA ARG A 264 15.59 -0.74 6.52
C ARG A 264 16.40 -0.92 5.24
N ASP A 265 17.44 -0.12 5.05
CA ASP A 265 18.27 -0.18 3.84
C ASP A 265 19.08 -1.49 3.76
N LYS A 266 19.51 -2.05 4.91
CA LYS A 266 20.13 -3.40 4.96
C LYS A 266 19.13 -4.51 4.61
N VAL A 267 17.90 -4.42 5.09
CA VAL A 267 16.84 -5.39 4.76
C VAL A 267 16.54 -5.33 3.26
N ASP A 268 16.37 -4.13 2.70
CA ASP A 268 16.15 -3.91 1.26
C ASP A 268 17.26 -4.53 0.42
N LYS A 269 18.53 -4.35 0.81
CA LYS A 269 19.69 -4.93 0.13
C LYS A 269 19.74 -6.47 0.22
N ASN A 270 19.32 -7.04 1.34
CA ASN A 270 19.34 -8.49 1.53
C ASN A 270 18.20 -9.18 0.79
N ILE A 271 17.01 -8.56 0.74
CA ILE A 271 15.86 -9.12 0.02
C ILE A 271 16.15 -9.22 -1.48
N LEU A 272 16.91 -8.29 -2.06
CA LEU A 272 17.33 -8.37 -3.47
C LEU A 272 18.20 -9.60 -3.80
N LYS A 273 18.82 -10.24 -2.80
CA LYS A 273 19.63 -11.46 -3.02
C LYS A 273 18.81 -12.74 -3.01
N LEU A 274 17.53 -12.67 -2.65
CA LEU A 274 16.68 -13.86 -2.62
C LEU A 274 16.36 -14.30 -4.04
N PRO A 275 16.47 -15.60 -4.36
CA PRO A 275 16.10 -16.10 -5.68
C PRO A 275 14.61 -15.85 -5.92
N VAL A 276 14.23 -15.58 -7.17
CA VAL A 276 12.86 -15.25 -7.62
C VAL A 276 12.34 -13.90 -7.10
N ILE A 277 12.38 -13.64 -5.78
CA ILE A 277 11.91 -12.39 -5.17
C ILE A 277 12.82 -11.21 -5.53
N GLY A 278 14.14 -11.42 -5.55
CA GLY A 278 15.10 -10.37 -5.88
C GLY A 278 14.91 -9.84 -7.29
N ASP A 279 14.81 -10.74 -8.27
CA ASP A 279 14.54 -10.41 -9.67
C ASP A 279 13.20 -9.67 -9.85
N LEU A 280 12.13 -10.13 -9.18
CA LEU A 280 10.84 -9.43 -9.18
C LEU A 280 10.96 -7.99 -8.65
N LEU A 281 11.68 -7.80 -7.54
CA LEU A 281 11.83 -6.48 -6.93
C LEU A 281 12.74 -5.56 -7.75
N GLU A 282 13.76 -6.12 -8.40
CA GLU A 282 14.61 -5.40 -9.33
C GLU A 282 13.81 -4.86 -10.52
N LYS A 283 13.04 -5.74 -11.18
CA LYS A 283 12.12 -5.35 -12.28
C LYS A 283 11.10 -4.32 -11.82
N ALA A 284 10.54 -4.49 -10.62
CA ALA A 284 9.59 -3.54 -10.05
C ALA A 284 10.23 -2.18 -9.74
N ALA A 285 11.47 -2.14 -9.26
CA ALA A 285 12.20 -0.91 -8.99
C ALA A 285 12.50 -0.16 -10.29
N VAL A 286 12.96 -0.86 -11.33
CA VAL A 286 13.19 -0.30 -12.68
C VAL A 286 11.88 0.22 -13.28
N ALA A 287 10.78 -0.54 -13.20
CA ALA A 287 9.46 -0.12 -13.68
C ALA A 287 9.01 1.19 -13.01
N ARG A 288 9.10 1.27 -11.67
CA ARG A 288 8.72 2.48 -10.91
C ARG A 288 9.61 3.66 -11.25
N TYR A 289 10.91 3.45 -11.34
CA TYR A 289 11.86 4.47 -11.75
C TYR A 289 11.49 5.05 -13.11
N ALA A 290 11.38 4.19 -14.13
CA ALA A 290 11.10 4.60 -15.50
C ALA A 290 9.72 5.27 -15.62
N ARG A 291 8.68 4.72 -14.97
CA ARG A 291 7.33 5.30 -14.97
C ARG A 291 7.32 6.67 -14.30
N THR A 292 7.95 6.79 -13.14
CA THR A 292 7.98 8.05 -12.38
C THR A 292 8.69 9.11 -13.20
N LEU A 293 9.92 8.81 -13.64
CA LEU A 293 10.74 9.76 -14.39
C LEU A 293 10.09 10.17 -15.70
N SER A 294 9.54 9.23 -16.48
CA SER A 294 8.78 9.51 -17.71
C SER A 294 7.62 10.47 -17.43
N THR A 295 6.80 10.18 -16.41
CA THR A 295 5.59 10.98 -16.14
C THR A 295 5.93 12.36 -15.62
N THR A 296 6.90 12.48 -14.71
CA THR A 296 7.31 13.77 -14.14
C THR A 296 8.06 14.62 -15.17
N PHE A 297 8.90 14.01 -15.99
CA PHE A 297 9.64 14.73 -17.03
C PHE A 297 8.69 15.19 -18.15
N ALA A 298 7.77 14.32 -18.60
CA ALA A 298 6.71 14.72 -19.51
C ALA A 298 5.91 15.89 -18.93
N ALA A 299 5.63 15.88 -17.62
CA ALA A 299 4.96 16.95 -16.87
C ALA A 299 5.71 18.31 -16.87
N GLY A 300 6.90 18.39 -17.44
CA GLY A 300 7.71 19.61 -17.48
C GLY A 300 8.48 19.88 -16.19
N VAL A 301 8.58 18.90 -15.28
CA VAL A 301 9.43 19.00 -14.09
C VAL A 301 10.89 18.95 -14.52
N PRO A 302 11.76 19.83 -13.98
CA PRO A 302 13.19 19.76 -14.23
C PRO A 302 13.76 18.36 -13.96
N LEU A 303 14.70 17.90 -14.79
CA LEU A 303 15.24 16.53 -14.73
C LEU A 303 15.78 16.15 -13.35
N ILE A 304 16.43 17.09 -12.66
CA ILE A 304 17.03 16.88 -11.33
C ILE A 304 15.96 16.57 -10.27
N ASP A 305 14.83 17.28 -10.30
CA ASP A 305 13.70 17.08 -9.37
C ASP A 305 12.92 15.82 -9.76
N ALA A 306 12.81 15.55 -11.06
CA ALA A 306 12.21 14.33 -11.59
C ALA A 306 13.00 13.07 -11.17
N LEU A 307 14.33 13.13 -11.15
CA LEU A 307 15.21 12.07 -10.65
C LEU A 307 15.06 11.87 -9.14
N GLU A 308 14.95 12.95 -8.37
CA GLU A 308 14.70 12.88 -6.92
C GLU A 308 13.37 12.18 -6.60
N SER A 309 12.33 12.53 -7.35
CA SER A 309 11.04 11.86 -7.27
C SER A 309 11.13 10.37 -7.63
N ALA A 310 11.81 10.04 -8.73
CA ALA A 310 12.03 8.67 -9.15
C ALA A 310 12.82 7.86 -8.12
N ALA A 311 13.78 8.47 -7.42
CA ALA A 311 14.50 7.84 -6.31
C ALA A 311 13.54 7.47 -5.17
N GLY A 312 12.67 8.40 -4.76
CA GLY A 312 11.65 8.16 -3.73
C GLY A 312 10.65 7.07 -4.11
N ALA A 313 10.30 6.97 -5.40
CA ALA A 313 9.33 6.01 -5.92
C ALA A 313 9.90 4.60 -6.19
N SER A 314 11.22 4.44 -6.35
CA SER A 314 11.88 3.17 -6.65
C SER A 314 11.51 2.04 -5.67
N GLY A 315 11.29 2.39 -4.39
CA GLY A 315 10.80 1.47 -3.36
C GLY A 315 11.81 0.44 -2.86
N ASN A 316 13.09 0.57 -3.23
CA ASN A 316 14.20 -0.18 -2.65
C ASN A 316 15.38 0.77 -2.43
N ALA A 317 16.02 0.70 -1.26
CA ALA A 317 17.14 1.56 -0.91
C ALA A 317 18.31 1.54 -1.90
N VAL A 318 18.65 0.37 -2.47
CA VAL A 318 19.78 0.24 -3.42
C VAL A 318 19.51 1.04 -4.70
N PHE A 319 18.28 0.96 -5.22
CA PHE A 319 17.88 1.74 -6.39
C PHE A 319 17.75 3.22 -6.08
N ARG A 320 17.16 3.57 -4.93
CA ARG A 320 17.05 4.96 -4.47
C ARG A 320 18.43 5.62 -4.42
N ASP A 321 19.39 4.99 -3.77
CA ASP A 321 20.73 5.55 -3.60
C ASP A 321 21.47 5.66 -4.95
N ALA A 322 21.33 4.66 -5.83
CA ALA A 322 21.86 4.72 -7.19
C ALA A 322 21.23 5.84 -8.04
N ILE A 323 19.91 6.08 -7.94
CA ILE A 323 19.24 7.17 -8.66
C ILE A 323 19.70 8.53 -8.13
N LEU A 324 19.92 8.67 -6.82
CA LEU A 324 20.46 9.89 -6.22
C LEU A 324 21.91 10.15 -6.65
N GLU A 325 22.70 9.11 -6.84
CA GLU A 325 24.05 9.21 -7.43
C GLU A 325 23.97 9.67 -8.89
N VAL A 326 23.09 9.07 -9.71
CA VAL A 326 22.83 9.52 -11.09
C VAL A 326 22.42 11.00 -11.12
N ARG A 327 21.53 11.43 -10.21
CA ARG A 327 21.12 12.83 -10.07
C ARG A 327 22.31 13.75 -9.80
N ALA A 328 23.20 13.37 -8.90
CA ALA A 328 24.39 14.15 -8.58
C ALA A 328 25.33 14.30 -9.79
N GLU A 329 25.61 13.20 -10.49
CA GLU A 329 26.43 13.19 -11.70
C GLU A 329 25.82 14.03 -12.83
N VAL A 330 24.51 13.88 -13.08
CA VAL A 330 23.79 14.68 -14.09
C VAL A 330 23.78 16.17 -13.74
N SER A 331 23.63 16.51 -12.45
CA SER A 331 23.72 17.91 -11.99
C SER A 331 25.11 18.52 -12.20
N SER A 332 26.15 17.69 -12.27
CA SER A 332 27.53 18.12 -12.57
C SER A 332 27.82 18.27 -14.07
N GLY A 333 26.85 17.94 -14.94
CA GLY A 333 26.96 18.04 -16.39
C GLY A 333 27.25 16.72 -17.11
N MET A 334 27.28 15.59 -16.41
CA MET A 334 27.41 14.27 -17.04
C MET A 334 26.10 13.88 -17.75
N GLN A 335 26.21 13.19 -18.89
CA GLN A 335 25.04 12.58 -19.54
C GLN A 335 24.41 11.50 -18.66
N MET A 336 23.08 11.43 -18.64
CA MET A 336 22.33 10.53 -17.79
C MET A 336 22.62 9.06 -18.11
N ASN A 337 22.74 8.71 -19.39
CA ASN A 337 23.07 7.35 -19.78
C ASN A 337 24.43 6.87 -19.21
N LEU A 338 25.42 7.76 -19.16
CA LEU A 338 26.76 7.46 -18.66
C LEU A 338 26.77 7.33 -17.15
N ALA A 339 26.07 8.25 -16.45
CA ALA A 339 25.88 8.18 -15.01
C ALA A 339 25.19 6.88 -14.58
N MET A 340 24.15 6.45 -15.31
CA MET A 340 23.47 5.18 -15.06
C MET A 340 24.38 3.97 -15.28
N ARG A 341 25.25 4.01 -16.29
CA ARG A 341 26.23 2.94 -16.58
C ARG A 341 27.26 2.81 -15.46
N ASN A 342 27.71 3.91 -14.87
CA ASN A 342 28.67 3.90 -13.76
C ASN A 342 28.13 3.21 -12.51
N CYS A 343 26.81 3.35 -12.25
CA CYS A 343 26.16 2.76 -11.08
C CYS A 343 26.06 1.22 -11.15
N LYS A 344 26.10 0.61 -12.35
CA LYS A 344 26.01 -0.86 -12.58
C LYS A 344 24.78 -1.55 -11.95
N ILE A 345 23.72 -0.79 -11.65
CA ILE A 345 22.45 -1.30 -11.13
C ILE A 345 21.38 -1.36 -12.21
N PHE A 346 21.45 -0.48 -13.21
CA PHE A 346 20.43 -0.42 -14.27
C PHE A 346 20.73 -1.44 -15.37
N PRO A 347 19.70 -2.16 -15.86
CA PRO A 347 19.85 -3.04 -17.02
C PRO A 347 20.23 -2.28 -18.29
N ASP A 348 20.98 -2.92 -19.18
CA ASP A 348 21.49 -2.31 -20.42
C ASP A 348 20.38 -1.72 -21.30
N MET A 349 19.22 -2.38 -21.38
CA MET A 349 18.08 -1.89 -22.16
C MET A 349 17.59 -0.52 -21.67
N VAL A 350 17.59 -0.29 -20.35
CA VAL A 350 17.21 1.02 -19.78
C VAL A 350 18.22 2.08 -20.18
N ILE A 351 19.52 1.77 -20.04
CA ILE A 351 20.62 2.69 -20.37
C ILE A 351 20.58 3.07 -21.86
N GLN A 352 20.35 2.10 -22.74
CA GLN A 352 20.23 2.32 -24.19
C GLN A 352 19.02 3.19 -24.54
N MET A 353 17.86 2.94 -23.95
CA MET A 353 16.67 3.75 -24.19
C MET A 353 16.84 5.19 -23.69
N VAL A 354 17.52 5.40 -22.57
CA VAL A 354 17.88 6.74 -22.10
C VAL A 354 18.86 7.42 -23.06
N ALA A 355 19.88 6.71 -23.55
CA ALA A 355 20.83 7.27 -24.53
C ALA A 355 20.11 7.73 -25.82
N ILE A 356 19.24 6.89 -26.38
CA ILE A 356 18.43 7.24 -27.57
C ILE A 356 17.51 8.43 -27.26
N GLY A 357 16.91 8.46 -26.07
CA GLY A 357 16.07 9.56 -25.61
C GLY A 357 16.83 10.87 -25.48
N GLU A 358 18.04 10.85 -24.92
CA GLU A 358 18.90 12.04 -24.78
C GLU A 358 19.34 12.58 -26.14
N GLU A 359 19.72 11.70 -27.08
CA GLU A 359 20.11 12.11 -28.44
C GLU A 359 18.94 12.67 -29.26
N SER A 360 17.74 12.10 -29.09
CA SER A 360 16.54 12.49 -29.84
C SER A 360 15.68 13.57 -29.15
N GLY A 361 16.00 13.92 -27.90
CA GLY A 361 15.21 14.83 -27.08
C GLY A 361 13.87 14.25 -26.58
N ALA A 362 13.66 12.94 -26.70
CA ALA A 362 12.41 12.24 -26.35
C ALA A 362 12.60 11.23 -25.20
N VAL A 363 13.26 11.68 -24.12
CA VAL A 363 13.58 10.85 -22.94
C VAL A 363 12.32 10.32 -22.25
N ASP A 364 11.27 11.13 -22.15
CA ASP A 364 9.97 10.76 -21.57
C ASP A 364 9.31 9.61 -22.33
N ASP A 365 9.30 9.66 -23.66
CA ASP A 365 8.73 8.61 -24.51
C ASP A 365 9.52 7.30 -24.38
N MET A 366 10.85 7.37 -24.41
CA MET A 366 11.69 6.18 -24.28
C MET A 366 11.55 5.54 -22.88
N LEU A 367 11.53 6.35 -21.82
CA LEU A 367 11.29 5.86 -20.46
C LEU A 367 9.87 5.30 -20.29
N SER A 368 8.86 5.84 -20.99
CA SER A 368 7.50 5.28 -20.98
C SER A 368 7.47 3.87 -21.57
N LYS A 369 8.21 3.64 -22.67
CA LYS A 369 8.35 2.31 -23.27
C LYS A 369 9.08 1.35 -22.32
N VAL A 370 10.17 1.79 -21.69
CA VAL A 370 10.88 1.01 -20.67
C VAL A 370 9.93 0.64 -19.53
N ALA A 371 9.15 1.59 -19.02
CA ALA A 371 8.18 1.36 -17.96
C ALA A 371 7.16 0.29 -18.35
N ASN A 372 6.59 0.36 -19.55
CA ASN A 372 5.63 -0.64 -20.04
C ASN A 372 6.25 -2.05 -20.13
N VAL A 373 7.48 -2.16 -20.62
CA VAL A 373 8.18 -3.45 -20.73
C VAL A 373 8.46 -4.04 -19.36
N TYR A 374 8.97 -3.25 -18.40
CA TYR A 374 9.25 -3.75 -17.06
C TYR A 374 7.99 -3.98 -16.23
N GLU A 375 6.92 -3.21 -16.43
CA GLU A 375 5.60 -3.50 -15.86
C GLU A 375 5.11 -4.88 -16.33
N GLN A 376 5.24 -5.20 -17.62
CA GLN A 376 4.92 -6.53 -18.14
C GLN A 376 5.83 -7.62 -17.56
N GLN A 377 7.14 -7.39 -17.46
CA GLN A 377 8.05 -8.37 -16.86
C GLN A 377 7.78 -8.61 -15.37
N VAL A 378 7.29 -7.59 -14.63
CA VAL A 378 6.81 -7.76 -13.26
C VAL A 378 5.58 -8.65 -13.25
N ASP A 379 4.67 -8.47 -14.20
CA ASP A 379 3.47 -9.29 -14.33
C ASP A 379 3.82 -10.76 -14.58
N ASP A 380 4.71 -11.02 -15.54
CA ASP A 380 5.17 -12.36 -15.88
C ASP A 380 5.92 -13.01 -14.70
N ALA A 381 6.73 -12.24 -13.97
CA ALA A 381 7.43 -12.71 -12.78
C ALA A 381 6.47 -13.05 -11.63
N VAL A 382 5.39 -12.28 -11.45
CA VAL A 382 4.33 -12.57 -10.49
C VAL A 382 3.61 -13.88 -10.82
N ASP A 383 3.28 -14.08 -12.10
CA ASP A 383 2.60 -15.31 -12.55
C ASP A 383 3.52 -16.53 -12.41
N GLY A 384 4.80 -16.40 -12.79
CA GLY A 384 5.81 -17.43 -12.60
C GLY A 384 6.04 -17.80 -11.13
N LEU A 385 6.05 -16.81 -10.23
CA LEU A 385 6.16 -17.03 -8.79
C LEU A 385 4.95 -17.84 -8.28
N THR A 386 3.75 -17.51 -8.75
CA THR A 386 2.53 -18.25 -8.39
C THR A 386 2.58 -19.71 -8.88
N ALA A 387 3.07 -19.95 -10.10
CA ALA A 387 3.20 -21.29 -10.66
C ALA A 387 4.25 -22.16 -9.93
N LEU A 388 5.38 -21.57 -9.52
CA LEU A 388 6.44 -22.29 -8.78
C LEU A 388 6.02 -22.65 -7.34
N LEU A 389 5.12 -21.87 -6.74
CA LEU A 389 4.66 -22.12 -5.38
C LEU A 389 3.91 -23.45 -5.25
N GLU A 390 3.09 -23.82 -6.23
CA GLU A 390 2.27 -25.03 -6.14
C GLU A 390 3.13 -26.32 -5.99
N PRO A 391 4.14 -26.59 -6.84
CA PRO A 391 5.08 -27.69 -6.64
C PRO A 391 5.85 -27.61 -5.32
N MET A 392 6.30 -26.41 -4.93
CA MET A 392 7.01 -26.24 -3.66
C MET A 392 6.13 -26.56 -2.46
N ILE A 393 4.87 -26.14 -2.47
CA ILE A 393 3.90 -26.42 -1.42
C ILE A 393 3.66 -27.93 -1.35
N MET A 394 3.42 -28.58 -2.49
CA MET A 394 3.26 -30.04 -2.54
C MET A 394 4.50 -30.77 -2.02
N ALA A 395 5.70 -30.31 -2.37
CA ALA A 395 6.95 -30.88 -1.87
C ALA A 395 7.10 -30.69 -0.36
N VAL A 396 6.87 -29.48 0.17
CA VAL A 396 6.98 -29.19 1.61
C VAL A 396 5.93 -29.97 2.40
N LEU A 397 4.66 -29.94 1.99
CA LEU A 397 3.60 -30.71 2.66
C LEU A 397 3.85 -32.21 2.53
N GLY A 398 4.30 -32.70 1.38
CA GLY A 398 4.65 -34.10 1.18
C GLY A 398 5.79 -34.55 2.09
N VAL A 399 6.85 -33.75 2.22
CA VAL A 399 7.97 -34.05 3.13
C VAL A 399 7.55 -33.98 4.59
N VAL A 400 6.78 -32.95 4.98
CA VAL A 400 6.36 -32.78 6.37
C VAL A 400 5.35 -33.86 6.77
N ILE A 401 4.27 -34.04 6.02
CA ILE A 401 3.22 -35.02 6.32
C ILE A 401 3.76 -36.44 6.12
N GLY A 402 4.47 -36.69 5.02
CA GLY A 402 5.10 -37.99 4.76
C GLY A 402 6.15 -38.34 5.81
N GLY A 403 6.99 -37.38 6.22
CA GLY A 403 7.94 -37.56 7.31
C GLY A 403 7.26 -37.88 8.63
N LEU A 404 6.15 -37.20 8.96
CA LEU A 404 5.36 -37.51 10.15
C LEU A 404 4.75 -38.92 10.08
N ILE A 405 4.14 -39.30 8.95
CA ILE A 405 3.58 -40.64 8.76
C ILE A 405 4.68 -41.70 8.90
N ILE A 406 5.83 -41.52 8.26
CA ILE A 406 6.96 -42.45 8.40
C ILE A 406 7.37 -42.55 9.86
N ALA A 407 7.57 -41.43 10.56
CA ALA A 407 7.94 -41.43 11.97
C ALA A 407 6.93 -42.19 12.84
N MET A 408 5.65 -42.14 12.50
CA MET A 408 4.58 -42.82 13.26
C MET A 408 4.44 -44.30 12.90
N TYR A 409 4.75 -44.70 11.66
CA TYR A 409 4.61 -46.09 11.23
C TYR A 409 5.89 -46.92 11.40
N LEU A 410 7.07 -46.29 11.44
CA LEU A 410 8.36 -46.99 11.58
C LEU A 410 8.42 -47.90 12.83
N PRO A 411 7.93 -47.49 14.01
CA PRO A 411 7.90 -48.36 15.19
C PRO A 411 7.05 -49.62 14.99
N ILE A 412 5.94 -49.53 14.24
CA ILE A 412 5.06 -50.68 13.95
C ILE A 412 5.84 -51.75 13.18
N PHE A 413 6.65 -51.34 12.20
CA PHE A 413 7.46 -52.27 11.42
C PHE A 413 8.61 -52.91 12.20
N GLU A 414 9.18 -52.22 13.19
CA GLU A 414 10.24 -52.80 14.03
C GLU A 414 9.69 -53.77 15.08
N ILE A 415 8.53 -53.48 15.68
CA ILE A 415 7.84 -54.41 16.59
C ILE A 415 7.47 -55.70 15.84
N GLY A 416 7.04 -55.60 14.58
CA GLY A 416 6.75 -56.76 13.73
C GLY A 416 7.97 -57.61 13.30
N LYS A 417 9.20 -57.16 13.59
CA LYS A 417 10.43 -57.96 13.40
C LYS A 417 10.91 -58.66 14.66
N ILE A 418 10.41 -58.24 15.83
CA ILE A 418 10.80 -58.77 17.15
C ILE A 418 9.92 -59.96 17.57
N VAL A 419 8.79 -60.18 16.88
CA VAL A 419 7.93 -61.38 16.95
C VAL A 419 8.17 -62.23 15.71
#